data_AF-A0AA43FR92-F1
#
_entry.id   AF-A0AA43FR92-F1
#
_cell.length_a   1.000
_cell.length_b   1.000
_cell.length_c   1.000
_cell.angle_alpha   90.00
_cell.angle_beta   90.00
_cell.angle_gamma   90.00
#
_symmetry.space_group_name_H-M   'P 1'
#
loop_
_entity.id
_entity.type
_entity.pdbx_description
1 polymer ?
#
loop_
_entity_poly.entity_id
_entity_poly.type
_entity_poly.pdbx_seq_one_letter_code
_entity_poly.pdbx_strand_id
1 'polypeptide(L)'
;MGRDAARIPRAELDVVGFAGRALLAVVFAAALVPAPGAAQVPTPASVLGFDPGDDFTLTTYEESIRYFEALAGASDRVTLLETGRTSFGRSWRIAVISSPENLAALERHKETARRLAHPEGLTDGEARALARDGVAIVDVSGGLHATEVAGVQHTIHLAYELASSEDPRIQAIRDNVILVLWPSLNPDGQTIVADWYRSNVGTEFETAPLPELYQKYVGHDNNRDAYMLNMVESRGMYRTWREWEPQIIYVHHQSSPFPTRIWLPPFAEPITPQAPPLISRTVNTLGMTIAQMLESRGMRGAVHMGTGFDAWYPGYVDYLPVLQHQAAFWTETALYRYATPYLYTLADYPESRRDLRAETLYPSPWEGGWWHLRDAVDYMRVGSIAVLDWAAKYREDLLYNRYQSGRDAIARYRTRPPYAYFIPREQRDPMAPVELLRRLAFNGVRIHELTGAVTHEGVTHPAGTWVIAMDQEFGPVAQQLLEVQEYPDLREYPDGPPEQPYDAAGWTLPYQMDVRVVEAREPLSGAARSALRAVRGEAVAWNADTPDAAPFDMAAGVGFDTDPVAAGIL
;
A
#
# COMPACT_ATOMS: atom_id res chain seq x y z
N MET A 1 -44.92 11.67 53.47
CA MET A 1 -46.18 12.41 53.78
C MET A 1 -45.98 13.81 53.24
N GLY A 2 -46.49 14.14 52.04
CA GLY A 2 -47.86 14.63 51.83
C GLY A 2 -47.82 16.16 51.92
N ARG A 3 -47.60 16.87 50.79
CA ARG A 3 -48.58 17.43 49.84
C ARG A 3 -49.16 18.79 50.27
N ASP A 4 -49.42 19.58 49.23
CA ASP A 4 -50.33 20.73 49.11
C ASP A 4 -49.78 22.11 49.52
N ALA A 5 -49.51 23.01 48.56
CA ALA A 5 -50.38 23.74 47.63
C ALA A 5 -50.83 25.09 48.22
N ALA A 6 -50.44 26.19 47.56
CA ALA A 6 -51.03 27.50 47.81
C ALA A 6 -51.14 28.29 46.49
N ARG A 7 -52.38 28.54 46.09
CA ARG A 7 -52.77 29.50 45.06
C ARG A 7 -52.84 30.90 45.67
N ILE A 8 -52.22 31.85 44.96
CA ILE A 8 -52.61 33.23 44.59
C ILE A 8 -53.61 33.97 45.51
N PRO A 9 -53.33 35.27 45.77
CA PRO A 9 -54.33 36.29 45.44
C PRO A 9 -53.77 37.43 44.58
N ARG A 10 -54.61 37.90 43.64
CA ARG A 10 -54.47 39.18 42.94
C ARG A 10 -54.92 40.31 43.87
N ALA A 11 -54.20 41.42 43.84
CA ALA A 11 -54.66 42.72 44.32
C ALA A 11 -54.35 43.79 43.26
N GLU A 12 -55.19 44.81 43.28
CA GLU A 12 -55.57 45.72 42.21
C GLU A 12 -54.57 46.84 41.88
N LEU A 13 -54.86 47.48 40.76
CA LEU A 13 -54.23 48.64 40.12
C LEU A 13 -54.39 49.93 40.94
N ASP A 14 -53.42 50.84 40.84
CA ASP A 14 -53.58 52.19 40.25
C ASP A 14 -52.23 52.94 40.30
N VAL A 15 -51.53 53.10 39.16
CA VAL A 15 -51.56 54.22 38.19
C VAL A 15 -51.12 55.58 38.77
N VAL A 16 -49.85 55.93 38.52
CA VAL A 16 -49.34 57.27 38.19
C VAL A 16 -48.11 56.99 37.30
N GLY A 17 -48.09 57.21 35.98
CA GLY A 17 -48.31 58.47 35.28
C GLY A 17 -46.96 59.13 35.01
N PHE A 18 -46.33 58.89 33.84
CA PHE A 18 -45.52 59.89 33.11
C PHE A 18 -45.10 59.35 31.73
N ALA A 19 -45.32 60.17 30.70
CA ALA A 19 -45.12 59.87 29.29
C ALA A 19 -43.63 59.63 28.95
N GLY A 20 -43.34 58.43 28.44
CA GLY A 20 -42.03 58.02 27.93
C GLY A 20 -41.92 58.25 26.42
N ARG A 21 -40.79 58.87 26.04
CA ARG A 21 -40.37 59.21 24.68
C ARG A 21 -40.42 58.01 23.73
N ALA A 22 -40.91 58.24 22.51
CA ALA A 22 -40.85 57.31 21.40
C ALA A 22 -39.39 56.96 21.04
N LEU A 23 -39.04 55.68 21.15
CA LEU A 23 -37.89 55.09 20.46
C LEU A 23 -38.45 54.24 19.31
N LEU A 24 -38.11 54.60 18.07
CA LEU A 24 -38.29 53.73 16.92
C LEU A 24 -37.42 52.47 17.13
N ALA A 25 -38.06 51.33 17.35
CA ALA A 25 -37.41 50.03 17.21
C ALA A 25 -37.38 49.68 15.71
N VAL A 26 -36.23 49.89 15.06
CA VAL A 26 -35.95 49.29 13.75
C VAL A 26 -35.74 47.80 13.97
N VAL A 27 -36.73 47.00 13.59
CA VAL A 27 -36.61 45.54 13.52
C VAL A 27 -35.72 45.23 12.33
N PHE A 28 -34.44 44.94 12.58
CA PHE A 28 -33.58 44.27 11.61
C PHE A 28 -34.07 42.82 11.47
N ALA A 29 -34.87 42.56 10.44
CA ALA A 29 -35.08 41.20 9.96
C ALA A 29 -33.75 40.72 9.37
N ALA A 30 -32.95 40.03 10.16
CA ALA A 30 -31.82 39.27 9.66
C ALA A 30 -32.40 38.17 8.75
N ALA A 31 -32.25 38.35 7.44
CA ALA A 31 -32.43 37.26 6.50
C ALA A 31 -31.39 36.19 6.88
N LEU A 32 -31.84 35.08 7.47
CA LEU A 32 -31.04 33.87 7.51
C LEU A 32 -30.80 33.47 6.07
N VAL A 33 -29.62 33.82 5.55
CA VAL A 33 -29.06 33.13 4.39
C VAL A 33 -28.82 31.71 4.87
N PRO A 34 -29.50 30.69 4.29
CA PRO A 34 -29.17 29.32 4.63
C PRO A 34 -27.69 29.11 4.28
N ALA A 35 -26.91 28.65 5.25
CA ALA A 35 -25.61 28.08 4.94
C ALA A 35 -25.82 27.04 3.83
N PRO A 36 -24.96 26.96 2.80
CA PRO A 36 -25.08 25.91 1.80
C PRO A 36 -25.10 24.58 2.57
N GLY A 37 -26.23 23.87 2.51
CA GLY A 37 -26.30 22.53 3.07
C GLY A 37 -25.22 21.71 2.37
N ALA A 38 -24.40 21.00 3.15
CA ALA A 38 -23.45 20.06 2.57
C ALA A 38 -24.20 19.20 1.55
N ALA A 39 -23.74 19.17 0.30
CA ALA A 39 -24.32 18.31 -0.71
C ALA A 39 -24.32 16.88 -0.16
N GLN A 40 -25.45 16.19 -0.24
CA GLN A 40 -25.50 14.80 0.20
C GLN A 40 -24.48 14.00 -0.62
N VAL A 41 -23.54 13.35 0.08
CA VAL A 41 -22.51 12.52 -0.56
C VAL A 41 -23.19 11.47 -1.44
N PRO A 42 -22.92 11.42 -2.76
CA PRO A 42 -23.63 10.54 -3.68
C PRO A 42 -23.31 9.08 -3.38
N THR A 43 -24.31 8.21 -3.41
CA THR A 43 -24.08 6.76 -3.30
C THR A 43 -23.50 6.20 -4.61
N PRO A 44 -22.75 5.09 -4.59
CA PRO A 44 -22.29 4.43 -5.81
C PRO A 44 -23.43 4.17 -6.80
N ALA A 45 -24.53 3.56 -6.35
CA ALA A 45 -25.69 3.28 -7.17
C ALA A 45 -26.32 4.53 -7.81
N SER A 46 -26.29 5.69 -7.15
CA SER A 46 -26.85 6.93 -7.72
C SER A 46 -26.05 7.48 -8.92
N VAL A 47 -24.77 7.10 -9.05
CA VAL A 47 -23.87 7.56 -10.12
C VAL A 47 -23.61 6.47 -11.16
N LEU A 48 -23.58 5.22 -10.73
CA LEU A 48 -23.24 4.06 -11.56
C LEU A 48 -24.47 3.35 -12.12
N GLY A 49 -25.63 3.49 -11.47
CA GLY A 49 -26.88 2.80 -11.84
C GLY A 49 -27.00 1.38 -11.28
N PHE A 50 -25.99 0.90 -10.56
CA PHE A 50 -25.93 -0.38 -9.86
C PHE A 50 -24.98 -0.24 -8.66
N ASP A 51 -25.04 -1.17 -7.70
CA ASP A 51 -24.10 -1.17 -6.58
C ASP A 51 -22.86 -2.03 -6.90
N PRO A 52 -21.63 -1.50 -6.81
CA PRO A 52 -20.41 -2.30 -6.98
C PRO A 52 -20.42 -3.57 -6.13
N GLY A 53 -20.25 -4.72 -6.78
CA GLY A 53 -20.38 -6.04 -6.15
C GLY A 53 -21.74 -6.73 -6.34
N ASP A 54 -22.72 -6.08 -6.96
CA ASP A 54 -23.94 -6.73 -7.44
C ASP A 54 -23.61 -7.92 -8.37
N ASP A 55 -24.39 -8.99 -8.28
CA ASP A 55 -24.22 -10.16 -9.13
C ASP A 55 -24.30 -9.76 -10.61
N PHE A 56 -23.49 -10.45 -11.43
CA PHE A 56 -23.41 -10.25 -12.88
C PHE A 56 -23.00 -8.85 -13.34
N THR A 57 -22.47 -8.02 -12.42
CA THR A 57 -22.07 -6.64 -12.73
C THR A 57 -20.65 -6.35 -12.27
N LEU A 58 -19.83 -5.80 -13.17
CA LEU A 58 -18.49 -5.31 -12.89
C LEU A 58 -18.34 -3.88 -13.35
N THR A 59 -17.64 -3.03 -12.60
CA THR A 59 -17.29 -1.66 -13.02
C THR A 59 -16.07 -1.63 -13.94
N THR A 60 -16.13 -0.83 -14.99
CA THR A 60 -14.92 -0.42 -15.72
C THR A 60 -14.14 0.63 -14.93
N TYR A 61 -12.88 0.88 -15.30
CA TYR A 61 -12.10 1.92 -14.63
C TYR A 61 -12.68 3.32 -14.87
N GLU A 62 -13.23 3.60 -16.06
CA GLU A 62 -13.89 4.85 -16.38
C GLU A 62 -15.11 5.12 -15.48
N GLU A 63 -15.87 4.07 -15.18
CA GLU A 63 -17.00 4.14 -14.24
C GLU A 63 -16.51 4.37 -12.81
N SER A 64 -15.47 3.64 -12.37
CA SER A 64 -14.83 3.87 -11.08
C SER A 64 -14.40 5.35 -10.94
N ILE A 65 -13.62 5.88 -11.89
CA ILE A 65 -13.15 7.27 -11.84
C ILE A 65 -14.31 8.27 -11.88
N ARG A 66 -15.35 8.05 -12.70
CA ARG A 66 -16.55 8.90 -12.70
C ARG A 66 -17.19 8.99 -11.31
N TYR A 67 -17.25 7.88 -10.58
CA TYR A 67 -17.75 7.88 -9.22
C TYR A 67 -16.82 8.63 -8.26
N PHE A 68 -15.51 8.37 -8.32
CA PHE A 68 -14.54 9.06 -7.47
C PHE A 68 -14.51 10.58 -7.71
N GLU A 69 -14.70 11.04 -8.96
CA GLU A 69 -14.83 12.47 -9.30
C GLU A 69 -16.10 13.07 -8.70
N ALA A 70 -17.23 12.36 -8.78
CA ALA A 70 -18.48 12.80 -8.14
C ALA A 70 -18.33 12.86 -6.62
N LEU A 71 -17.61 11.91 -6.02
CA LEU A 71 -17.33 11.87 -4.59
C LEU A 71 -16.46 13.05 -4.14
N ALA A 72 -15.35 13.30 -4.84
CA ALA A 72 -14.45 14.43 -4.56
C ALA A 72 -15.14 15.79 -4.77
N GLY A 73 -16.06 15.90 -5.73
CA GLY A 73 -16.86 17.11 -5.94
C GLY A 73 -17.90 17.38 -4.85
N ALA A 74 -18.30 16.35 -4.10
CA ALA A 74 -19.34 16.43 -3.08
C ALA A 74 -18.82 16.41 -1.63
N SER A 75 -17.54 16.09 -1.40
CA SER A 75 -16.95 15.93 -0.07
C SER A 75 -15.59 16.64 0.05
N ASP A 76 -15.42 17.42 1.11
CA ASP A 76 -14.15 18.03 1.51
C ASP A 76 -13.16 17.04 2.16
N ARG A 77 -13.56 15.76 2.26
CA ARG A 77 -12.77 14.66 2.81
C ARG A 77 -12.02 13.86 1.74
N VAL A 78 -12.22 14.17 0.46
CA VAL A 78 -11.67 13.38 -0.67
C VAL A 78 -10.98 14.29 -1.67
N THR A 79 -9.71 14.03 -1.94
CA THR A 79 -8.94 14.68 -3.02
C THR A 79 -8.49 13.65 -4.03
N LEU A 80 -8.75 13.88 -5.32
CA LEU A 80 -8.19 13.07 -6.40
C LEU A 80 -6.89 13.65 -6.91
N LEU A 81 -5.86 12.82 -7.02
CA LEU A 81 -4.55 13.18 -7.54
C LEU A 81 -4.16 12.24 -8.68
N GLU A 82 -3.56 12.79 -9.74
CA GLU A 82 -2.95 12.00 -10.81
C GLU A 82 -1.57 11.52 -10.37
N THR A 83 -1.22 10.28 -10.71
CA THR A 83 0.06 9.65 -10.35
C THR A 83 0.92 9.27 -11.57
N GLY A 84 0.34 9.36 -12.77
CA GLY A 84 1.02 9.10 -14.03
C GLY A 84 0.08 8.56 -15.10
N ARG A 85 0.66 7.88 -16.09
CA ARG A 85 -0.07 7.18 -17.14
C ARG A 85 0.31 5.70 -17.17
N THR A 86 -0.64 4.85 -17.53
CA THR A 86 -0.42 3.42 -17.76
C THR A 86 0.23 3.14 -19.11
N SER A 87 0.60 1.89 -19.37
CA SER A 87 1.19 1.40 -20.62
C SER A 87 0.26 1.55 -21.85
N PHE A 88 -1.05 1.71 -21.62
CA PHE A 88 -2.05 2.07 -22.64
C PHE A 88 -2.35 3.58 -22.69
N GLY A 89 -1.64 4.41 -21.92
CA GLY A 89 -1.74 5.87 -21.94
C GLY A 89 -2.86 6.44 -21.05
N ARG A 90 -3.52 5.59 -20.25
CA ARG A 90 -4.65 6.00 -19.39
C ARG A 90 -4.14 6.79 -18.19
N SER A 91 -4.81 7.88 -17.83
CA SER A 91 -4.51 8.63 -16.59
C SER A 91 -4.76 7.74 -15.37
N TRP A 92 -3.73 7.59 -14.54
CA TRP A 92 -3.77 6.81 -13.32
C TRP A 92 -3.88 7.74 -12.12
N ARG A 93 -4.80 7.45 -11.20
CA ARG A 93 -5.16 8.35 -10.10
C ARG A 93 -5.26 7.62 -8.77
N ILE A 94 -5.04 8.36 -7.70
CA ILE A 94 -5.32 7.98 -6.32
C ILE A 94 -6.39 8.89 -5.73
N ALA A 95 -7.14 8.38 -4.76
CA ALA A 95 -8.00 9.15 -3.88
C ALA A 95 -7.34 9.27 -2.50
N VAL A 96 -7.10 10.52 -2.07
CA VAL A 96 -6.58 10.84 -0.75
C VAL A 96 -7.77 11.17 0.15
N ILE A 97 -7.97 10.37 1.21
CA ILE A 97 -9.14 10.47 2.07
C ILE A 97 -8.69 10.69 3.52
N SER A 98 -9.15 11.78 4.14
CA SER A 98 -8.84 12.15 5.52
C SER A 98 -9.80 13.24 6.04
N SER A 99 -9.57 13.78 7.23
CA SER A 99 -10.27 14.98 7.68
C SER A 99 -9.86 16.20 6.84
N PRO A 100 -10.73 17.21 6.67
CA PRO A 100 -10.39 18.44 5.96
C PRO A 100 -9.14 19.13 6.51
N GLU A 101 -8.92 19.07 7.82
CA GLU A 101 -7.75 19.62 8.51
C GLU A 101 -6.45 18.91 8.12
N ASN A 102 -6.48 17.58 8.02
CA ASN A 102 -5.33 16.79 7.61
C ASN A 102 -5.02 17.03 6.13
N LEU A 103 -6.04 17.10 5.27
CA LEU A 103 -5.87 17.41 3.84
C LEU A 103 -5.31 18.82 3.62
N ALA A 104 -5.75 19.81 4.40
CA ALA A 104 -5.19 21.17 4.36
C ALA A 104 -3.72 21.22 4.80
N ALA A 105 -3.25 20.23 5.57
CA ALA A 105 -1.89 20.12 6.05
C ALA A 105 -1.08 18.97 5.42
N LEU A 106 -1.53 18.47 4.26
CA LEU A 106 -1.01 17.27 3.63
C LEU A 106 0.52 17.26 3.46
N GLU A 107 1.10 18.35 2.94
CA GLU A 107 2.54 18.45 2.73
C GLU A 107 3.36 18.40 4.03
N ARG A 108 2.81 18.91 5.14
CA ARG A 108 3.44 18.78 6.45
C ARG A 108 3.44 17.31 6.91
N HIS A 109 2.35 16.59 6.67
CA HIS A 109 2.25 15.18 7.04
C HIS A 109 3.16 14.29 6.19
N LYS A 110 3.24 14.54 4.87
CA LYS A 110 4.22 13.90 3.98
C LYS A 110 5.65 14.17 4.44
N GLU A 111 5.98 15.41 4.83
CA GLU A 111 7.31 15.74 5.34
C GLU A 111 7.63 14.99 6.65
N THR A 112 6.68 14.90 7.58
CA THR A 112 6.86 14.11 8.80
C THR A 112 7.13 12.64 8.49
N ALA A 113 6.35 12.02 7.59
CA ALA A 113 6.55 10.64 7.16
C ALA A 113 7.94 10.44 6.52
N ARG A 114 8.35 11.36 5.64
CA ARG A 114 9.67 11.36 4.99
C ARG A 114 10.82 11.46 5.99
N ARG A 115 10.74 12.38 6.97
CA ARG A 115 11.77 12.52 8.01
C ARG A 115 11.89 11.27 8.89
N LEU A 116 10.78 10.57 9.13
CA LEU A 116 10.78 9.32 9.89
C LEU A 116 11.26 8.13 9.05
N ALA A 117 11.05 8.15 7.73
CA ALA A 117 11.60 7.14 6.81
C ALA A 117 13.13 7.23 6.68
N HIS A 118 13.69 8.45 6.80
CA HIS A 118 15.12 8.75 6.64
C HIS A 118 15.74 9.23 7.97
N PRO A 119 16.14 8.31 8.86
CA PRO A 119 16.52 8.61 10.26
C PRO A 119 17.86 9.37 10.41
N GLU A 120 18.65 9.52 9.35
CA GLU A 120 19.95 10.17 9.42
C GLU A 120 19.82 11.63 9.88
N GLY A 121 20.56 12.01 10.91
CA GLY A 121 20.51 13.35 11.50
C GLY A 121 19.34 13.59 12.46
N LEU A 122 18.50 12.58 12.73
CA LEU A 122 17.38 12.67 13.66
C LEU A 122 17.67 11.89 14.95
N THR A 123 17.44 12.50 16.11
CA THR A 123 17.54 11.82 17.41
C THR A 123 16.25 11.08 17.77
N ASP A 124 16.33 10.08 18.64
CA ASP A 124 15.15 9.36 19.16
C ASP A 124 14.10 10.31 19.76
N GLY A 125 14.53 11.36 20.45
CA GLY A 125 13.62 12.34 21.06
C GLY A 125 12.85 13.16 20.02
N GLU A 126 13.53 13.60 18.97
CA GLU A 126 12.90 14.32 17.85
C GLU A 126 11.97 13.40 17.06
N ALA A 127 12.38 12.16 16.81
CA ALA A 127 11.56 11.16 16.12
C ALA A 127 10.26 10.85 16.90
N ARG A 128 10.33 10.71 18.22
CA ARG A 128 9.13 10.54 19.07
C ARG A 128 8.22 11.76 19.03
N ALA A 129 8.79 12.97 19.02
CA ALA A 129 7.99 14.18 18.90
C ALA A 129 7.25 14.23 17.55
N LEU A 130 7.95 13.92 16.46
CA LEU A 130 7.35 13.82 15.13
C LEU A 130 6.26 12.74 15.05
N ALA A 131 6.50 11.56 15.65
CA ALA A 131 5.55 10.46 15.64
C ALA A 131 4.27 10.77 16.43
N ARG A 132 4.39 11.41 17.60
CA ARG A 132 3.25 11.81 18.44
C ARG A 132 2.37 12.85 17.76
N ASP A 133 3.00 13.83 17.09
CA ASP A 133 2.31 14.94 16.44
C ASP A 133 1.89 14.60 14.99
N GLY A 134 2.32 13.44 14.49
CA GLY A 134 2.04 12.94 13.15
C GLY A 134 0.72 12.19 13.01
N VAL A 135 0.33 11.97 11.76
CA VAL A 135 -0.79 11.11 11.37
C VAL A 135 -0.25 9.96 10.54
N ALA A 136 -0.87 8.79 10.61
CA ALA A 136 -0.45 7.65 9.82
C ALA A 136 -0.86 7.85 8.36
N ILE A 137 0.01 7.50 7.42
CA ILE A 137 -0.30 7.37 6.00
C ILE A 137 -0.45 5.88 5.71
N VAL A 138 -1.62 5.49 5.22
CA VAL A 138 -1.98 4.10 4.90
C VAL A 138 -2.34 4.02 3.44
N ASP A 139 -1.65 3.18 2.68
CA ASP A 139 -2.00 2.83 1.30
C ASP A 139 -2.91 1.59 1.30
N VAL A 140 -4.04 1.68 0.61
CA VAL A 140 -4.95 0.55 0.37
C VAL A 140 -5.24 0.47 -1.12
N SER A 141 -5.25 -0.74 -1.64
CA SER A 141 -5.46 -0.98 -3.06
C SER A 141 -6.01 -2.38 -3.35
N GLY A 142 -6.37 -2.61 -4.62
CA GLY A 142 -6.82 -3.91 -5.13
C GLY A 142 -6.89 -3.92 -6.65
N GLY A 143 -7.08 -5.11 -7.22
CA GLY A 143 -7.16 -5.28 -8.67
C GLY A 143 -5.82 -5.17 -9.38
N LEU A 144 -4.72 -5.51 -8.70
CA LEU A 144 -3.39 -5.61 -9.31
C LEU A 144 -3.44 -6.64 -10.45
N HIS A 145 -3.87 -7.86 -10.14
CA HIS A 145 -4.32 -8.81 -11.15
C HIS A 145 -5.78 -8.47 -11.52
N ALA A 146 -6.01 -8.06 -12.76
CA ALA A 146 -7.33 -7.54 -13.15
C ALA A 146 -8.46 -8.57 -13.11
N THR A 147 -8.13 -9.86 -13.16
CA THR A 147 -9.11 -10.95 -13.01
C THR A 147 -9.61 -11.15 -11.58
N GLU A 148 -9.02 -10.47 -10.60
CA GLU A 148 -9.41 -10.47 -9.19
C GLU A 148 -10.38 -9.32 -8.92
N VAL A 149 -11.60 -9.52 -9.41
CA VAL A 149 -12.53 -8.43 -9.69
C VAL A 149 -13.12 -7.75 -8.45
N ALA A 150 -13.09 -8.36 -7.26
CA ALA A 150 -13.66 -7.75 -6.05
C ALA A 150 -12.82 -6.56 -5.57
N GLY A 151 -11.50 -6.58 -5.81
CA GLY A 151 -10.57 -5.54 -5.36
C GLY A 151 -10.99 -4.15 -5.85
N VAL A 152 -11.31 -3.99 -7.13
CA VAL A 152 -11.71 -2.68 -7.68
C VAL A 152 -13.13 -2.25 -7.31
N GLN A 153 -14.00 -3.19 -6.92
CA GLN A 153 -15.35 -2.87 -6.42
C GLN A 153 -15.29 -2.38 -4.97
N HIS A 154 -14.41 -2.96 -4.14
CA HIS A 154 -14.31 -2.61 -2.72
C HIS A 154 -13.82 -1.18 -2.47
N THR A 155 -12.94 -0.67 -3.33
CA THR A 155 -12.35 0.67 -3.19
C THR A 155 -13.44 1.74 -3.29
N ILE A 156 -14.43 1.55 -4.16
CA ILE A 156 -15.59 2.44 -4.30
C ILE A 156 -16.40 2.50 -3.00
N HIS A 157 -16.71 1.34 -2.40
CA HIS A 157 -17.47 1.26 -1.14
C HIS A 157 -16.70 1.84 0.04
N LEU A 158 -15.40 1.54 0.14
CA LEU A 158 -14.54 2.07 1.18
C LEU A 158 -14.48 3.60 1.12
N ALA A 159 -14.31 4.17 -0.07
CA ALA A 159 -14.28 5.61 -0.28
C ALA A 159 -15.60 6.27 0.13
N TYR A 160 -16.74 5.67 -0.27
CA TYR A 160 -18.07 6.15 0.13
C TYR A 160 -18.25 6.16 1.64
N GLU A 161 -17.91 5.06 2.33
CA GLU A 161 -18.06 4.92 3.78
C GLU A 161 -17.21 5.97 4.51
N LEU A 162 -15.94 6.14 4.11
CA LEU A 162 -15.05 7.13 4.73
C LEU A 162 -15.47 8.57 4.45
N ALA A 163 -16.04 8.87 3.28
CA ALA A 163 -16.50 10.22 2.95
C ALA A 163 -17.83 10.59 3.63
N SER A 164 -18.77 9.64 3.75
CA SER A 164 -20.16 9.91 4.14
C SER A 164 -20.50 9.58 5.59
N SER A 165 -19.80 8.65 6.23
CA SER A 165 -20.20 8.14 7.55
C SER A 165 -19.78 9.08 8.69
N GLU A 166 -20.71 9.26 9.63
CA GLU A 166 -20.49 9.97 10.91
C GLU A 166 -20.39 9.00 12.09
N ASP A 167 -20.13 7.71 11.83
CA ASP A 167 -19.77 6.77 12.88
C ASP A 167 -18.48 7.23 13.60
N PRO A 168 -18.42 7.22 14.94
CA PRO A 168 -17.25 7.67 15.70
C PRO A 168 -15.94 6.98 15.31
N ARG A 169 -15.98 5.70 14.88
CA ARG A 169 -14.79 4.99 14.39
C ARG A 169 -14.30 5.61 13.08
N ILE A 170 -15.20 5.87 12.14
CA ILE A 170 -14.86 6.43 10.83
C ILE A 170 -14.35 7.87 10.99
N GLN A 171 -14.95 8.66 11.89
CA GLN A 171 -14.41 9.98 12.27
C GLN A 171 -12.99 9.86 12.83
N ALA A 172 -12.77 8.96 13.80
CA ALA A 172 -11.44 8.76 14.39
C ALA A 172 -10.40 8.29 13.36
N ILE A 173 -10.80 7.47 12.37
CA ILE A 173 -9.95 7.11 11.23
C ILE A 173 -9.56 8.35 10.44
N ARG A 174 -10.53 9.17 10.00
CA ARG A 174 -10.25 10.39 9.24
C ARG A 174 -9.34 11.37 9.98
N ASP A 175 -9.52 11.50 11.29
CA ASP A 175 -8.75 12.45 12.10
C ASP A 175 -7.29 12.02 12.30
N ASN A 176 -6.99 10.73 12.19
CA ASN A 176 -5.68 10.16 12.56
C ASN A 176 -4.96 9.46 11.41
N VAL A 177 -5.62 9.28 10.27
CA VAL A 177 -5.11 8.58 9.10
C VAL A 177 -5.33 9.41 7.83
N ILE A 178 -4.31 9.48 7.01
CA ILE A 178 -4.40 9.87 5.60
C ILE A 178 -4.40 8.57 4.80
N LEU A 179 -5.55 8.22 4.22
CA LEU A 179 -5.66 7.08 3.34
C LEU A 179 -5.26 7.48 1.91
N VAL A 180 -4.29 6.78 1.34
CA VAL A 180 -3.99 6.77 -0.08
C VAL A 180 -4.68 5.56 -0.69
N LEU A 181 -5.84 5.78 -1.32
CA LEU A 181 -6.66 4.71 -1.91
C LEU A 181 -6.48 4.69 -3.41
N TRP A 182 -6.03 3.56 -3.96
CA TRP A 182 -6.03 3.35 -5.40
C TRP A 182 -7.41 2.84 -5.85
N PRO A 183 -8.14 3.54 -6.73
CA PRO A 183 -9.36 3.00 -7.33
C PRO A 183 -9.11 1.64 -8.00
N SER A 184 -7.95 1.50 -8.66
CA SER A 184 -7.44 0.25 -9.22
C SER A 184 -5.93 0.34 -9.42
N LEU A 185 -5.21 -0.76 -9.13
CA LEU A 185 -3.79 -0.88 -9.49
C LEU A 185 -3.56 -1.31 -10.94
N ASN A 186 -4.60 -1.79 -11.62
CA ASN A 186 -4.54 -2.11 -13.04
C ASN A 186 -5.74 -1.52 -13.79
N PRO A 187 -5.72 -0.19 -14.07
CA PRO A 187 -6.79 0.49 -14.81
C PRO A 187 -7.05 -0.15 -16.19
N ASP A 188 -6.00 -0.60 -16.85
CA ASP A 188 -6.04 -1.20 -18.18
C ASP A 188 -6.77 -2.53 -18.17
N GLY A 189 -6.30 -3.43 -17.33
CA GLY A 189 -6.92 -4.74 -17.19
C GLY A 189 -8.33 -4.68 -16.60
N GLN A 190 -8.64 -3.74 -15.70
CA GLN A 190 -9.98 -3.62 -15.12
C GLN A 190 -11.04 -3.46 -16.22
N THR A 191 -10.86 -2.52 -17.15
CA THR A 191 -11.83 -2.29 -18.22
C THR A 191 -11.89 -3.47 -19.17
N ILE A 192 -10.74 -4.06 -19.54
CA ILE A 192 -10.67 -5.26 -20.38
C ILE A 192 -11.49 -6.42 -19.77
N VAL A 193 -11.28 -6.72 -18.49
CA VAL A 193 -11.95 -7.81 -17.78
C VAL A 193 -13.45 -7.53 -17.62
N ALA A 194 -13.81 -6.29 -17.26
CA ALA A 194 -15.21 -5.89 -17.10
C ALA A 194 -15.98 -6.01 -18.42
N ASP A 195 -15.40 -5.54 -19.53
CA ASP A 195 -16.03 -5.61 -20.86
C ASP A 195 -16.15 -7.06 -21.35
N TRP A 196 -15.12 -7.88 -21.16
CA TRP A 196 -15.18 -9.32 -21.46
C TRP A 196 -16.33 -9.99 -20.72
N TYR A 197 -16.40 -9.82 -19.40
CA TYR A 197 -17.44 -10.44 -18.59
C TYR A 197 -18.83 -9.95 -19.00
N ARG A 198 -19.04 -8.63 -19.10
CA ARG A 198 -20.32 -8.02 -19.51
C ARG A 198 -20.82 -8.54 -20.85
N SER A 199 -19.92 -8.82 -21.79
CA SER A 199 -20.28 -9.36 -23.11
C SER A 199 -20.74 -10.82 -23.09
N ASN A 200 -20.43 -11.56 -22.01
CA ASN A 200 -20.69 -12.99 -21.89
C ASN A 200 -21.72 -13.36 -20.80
N VAL A 201 -22.15 -12.41 -19.96
CA VAL A 201 -23.22 -12.63 -18.96
C VAL A 201 -24.46 -13.23 -19.62
N GLY A 202 -24.97 -14.33 -19.05
CA GLY A 202 -26.13 -15.05 -19.55
C GLY A 202 -25.87 -15.98 -20.74
N THR A 203 -24.62 -16.11 -21.19
CA THR A 203 -24.21 -17.03 -22.27
C THR A 203 -23.47 -18.25 -21.73
N GLU A 204 -23.14 -19.23 -22.58
CA GLU A 204 -22.30 -20.38 -22.19
C GLU A 204 -20.85 -20.00 -21.82
N PHE A 205 -20.42 -18.78 -22.15
CA PHE A 205 -19.07 -18.27 -21.92
C PHE A 205 -18.96 -17.35 -20.70
N GLU A 206 -20.02 -17.20 -19.88
CA GLU A 206 -20.06 -16.26 -18.75
C GLU A 206 -18.86 -16.38 -17.80
N THR A 207 -18.41 -17.61 -17.54
CA THR A 207 -17.27 -17.89 -16.65
C THR A 207 -16.01 -18.30 -17.41
N ALA A 208 -16.00 -18.14 -18.73
CA ALA A 208 -14.85 -18.48 -19.56
C ALA A 208 -13.68 -17.52 -19.29
N PRO A 209 -12.43 -18.02 -19.25
CA PRO A 209 -11.26 -17.17 -19.10
C PRO A 209 -11.16 -16.11 -20.20
N LEU A 210 -10.68 -14.92 -19.84
CA LEU A 210 -10.34 -13.85 -20.78
C LEU A 210 -9.31 -14.41 -21.80
N PRO A 211 -9.58 -14.36 -23.11
CA PRO A 211 -8.69 -14.92 -24.13
C PRO A 211 -7.54 -13.97 -24.53
N GLU A 212 -7.30 -12.90 -23.78
CA GLU A 212 -6.24 -11.93 -24.02
C GLU A 212 -5.49 -11.53 -22.74
N LEU A 213 -4.32 -10.92 -22.91
CA LEU A 213 -3.49 -10.43 -21.82
C LEU A 213 -3.98 -9.05 -21.37
N TYR A 214 -4.30 -8.91 -20.09
CA TYR A 214 -4.86 -7.67 -19.54
C TYR A 214 -3.80 -6.64 -19.08
N GLN A 215 -2.52 -7.03 -19.04
CA GLN A 215 -1.39 -6.11 -18.83
C GLN A 215 -0.45 -6.17 -20.04
N LYS A 216 -0.13 -5.00 -20.61
CA LYS A 216 0.85 -4.91 -21.70
C LYS A 216 2.21 -5.43 -21.23
N TYR A 217 2.95 -6.13 -22.08
CA TYR A 217 4.27 -6.75 -21.82
C TYR A 217 4.33 -7.92 -20.83
N VAL A 218 3.62 -7.88 -19.71
CA VAL A 218 3.75 -8.89 -18.62
C VAL A 218 2.51 -9.76 -18.40
N GLY A 219 1.38 -9.44 -19.03
CA GLY A 219 0.20 -10.30 -19.02
C GLY A 219 -0.51 -10.37 -17.66
N HIS A 220 -0.54 -11.56 -17.05
CA HIS A 220 -1.24 -11.75 -15.77
C HIS A 220 -0.43 -11.19 -14.59
N ASP A 221 0.86 -11.48 -14.54
CA ASP A 221 1.65 -11.38 -13.32
C ASP A 221 2.46 -10.08 -13.25
N ASN A 222 1.74 -8.99 -13.01
CA ASN A 222 2.32 -7.69 -12.71
C ASN A 222 2.74 -7.55 -11.22
N ASN A 223 2.55 -8.59 -10.39
CA ASN A 223 3.02 -8.65 -9.01
C ASN A 223 4.40 -9.35 -8.87
N ARG A 224 5.26 -9.34 -9.90
CA ARG A 224 6.64 -9.88 -9.85
C ARG A 224 7.72 -8.88 -10.25
N ASP A 225 7.32 -7.65 -10.56
CA ASP A 225 8.20 -6.63 -11.16
C ASP A 225 8.79 -5.64 -10.13
N ALA A 226 8.59 -5.87 -8.82
CA ALA A 226 8.92 -4.92 -7.76
C ALA A 226 10.35 -4.38 -7.78
N TYR A 227 11.35 -5.27 -7.87
CA TYR A 227 12.76 -4.86 -7.87
C TYR A 227 13.31 -4.57 -9.27
N MET A 228 12.69 -5.12 -10.31
CA MET A 228 13.14 -4.91 -11.70
C MET A 228 12.59 -3.63 -12.31
N LEU A 229 11.39 -3.20 -11.90
CA LEU A 229 10.75 -1.96 -12.30
C LEU A 229 10.68 -1.80 -13.84
N ASN A 230 10.45 -2.88 -14.58
CA ASN A 230 10.38 -2.82 -16.04
C ASN A 230 9.11 -2.10 -16.51
N MET A 231 8.03 -2.22 -15.74
CA MET A 231 6.73 -1.66 -16.08
C MET A 231 6.62 -0.21 -15.64
N VAL A 232 5.95 0.62 -16.45
CA VAL A 232 5.66 2.02 -16.08
C VAL A 232 4.69 2.07 -14.91
N GLU A 233 3.80 1.09 -14.77
CA GLU A 233 2.90 0.95 -13.63
C GLU A 233 3.68 0.69 -12.33
N SER A 234 4.66 -0.23 -12.36
CA SER A 234 5.54 -0.47 -11.21
C SER A 234 6.28 0.80 -10.83
N ARG A 235 6.88 1.51 -11.80
CA ARG A 235 7.60 2.78 -11.56
C ARG A 235 6.68 3.87 -11.00
N GLY A 236 5.49 4.04 -11.56
CA GLY A 236 4.50 5.03 -11.10
C GLY A 236 4.00 4.76 -9.68
N MET A 237 3.73 3.49 -9.37
CA MET A 237 3.32 3.05 -8.02
C MET A 237 4.45 3.25 -7.01
N TYR A 238 5.66 2.76 -7.29
CA TYR A 238 6.81 2.92 -6.39
C TYR A 238 7.17 4.38 -6.18
N ARG A 239 7.21 5.21 -7.24
CA ARG A 239 7.41 6.65 -7.10
C ARG A 239 6.38 7.28 -6.17
N THR A 240 5.11 6.89 -6.31
CA THR A 240 4.03 7.37 -5.43
C THR A 240 4.30 6.93 -3.98
N TRP A 241 4.65 5.67 -3.72
CA TRP A 241 4.99 5.24 -2.36
C TRP A 241 6.24 5.93 -1.80
N ARG A 242 7.25 6.24 -2.62
CA ARG A 242 8.43 7.00 -2.20
C ARG A 242 8.13 8.48 -1.94
N GLU A 243 7.16 9.06 -2.63
CA GLU A 243 6.72 10.43 -2.39
C GLU A 243 5.90 10.56 -1.09
N TRP A 244 5.12 9.53 -0.78
CA TRP A 244 4.18 9.53 0.36
C TRP A 244 4.74 8.85 1.62
N GLU A 245 5.72 7.97 1.46
CA GLU A 245 6.35 7.19 2.52
C GLU A 245 5.35 6.56 3.51
N PRO A 246 4.33 5.79 3.02
CA PRO A 246 3.29 5.22 3.89
C PRO A 246 3.87 4.31 4.97
N GLN A 247 3.18 4.22 6.11
CA GLN A 247 3.56 3.27 7.18
C GLN A 247 2.99 1.88 6.91
N ILE A 248 1.85 1.79 6.23
CA ILE A 248 1.18 0.54 5.86
C ILE A 248 0.87 0.56 4.36
N ILE A 249 1.14 -0.55 3.67
CA ILE A 249 0.66 -0.82 2.31
C ILE A 249 -0.16 -2.10 2.39
N TYR A 250 -1.43 -2.03 2.02
CA TYR A 250 -2.34 -3.17 2.06
C TYR A 250 -3.00 -3.41 0.70
N VAL A 251 -2.63 -4.51 0.05
CA VAL A 251 -3.14 -4.88 -1.27
C VAL A 251 -4.10 -6.08 -1.17
N HIS A 252 -5.31 -5.91 -1.68
CA HIS A 252 -6.30 -6.98 -1.74
C HIS A 252 -6.14 -7.81 -3.02
N HIS A 253 -6.01 -9.13 -2.84
CA HIS A 253 -5.94 -10.12 -3.91
C HIS A 253 -7.06 -11.16 -3.82
N GLN A 254 -7.18 -11.98 -4.87
CA GLN A 254 -8.03 -13.17 -4.92
C GLN A 254 -7.35 -14.32 -5.70
N SER A 255 -7.57 -15.59 -5.39
CA SER A 255 -8.54 -16.14 -4.46
C SER A 255 -7.87 -16.83 -3.28
N SER A 256 -8.50 -16.71 -2.10
CA SER A 256 -8.14 -17.47 -0.91
C SER A 256 -8.10 -18.98 -1.20
N PRO A 257 -7.19 -19.76 -0.58
CA PRO A 257 -7.19 -21.21 -0.73
C PRO A 257 -8.51 -21.82 -0.25
N PHE A 258 -9.19 -22.53 -1.14
CA PHE A 258 -10.49 -23.11 -0.84
C PHE A 258 -10.39 -24.19 0.26
N PRO A 259 -11.29 -24.23 1.27
CA PRO A 259 -12.58 -23.55 1.38
C PRO A 259 -12.61 -22.26 2.20
N THR A 260 -11.47 -21.63 2.49
CA THR A 260 -11.44 -20.42 3.34
C THR A 260 -11.99 -19.21 2.57
N ARG A 261 -12.41 -18.16 3.29
CA ARG A 261 -13.03 -16.95 2.71
C ARG A 261 -12.07 -15.78 2.61
N ILE A 262 -11.11 -15.69 3.53
CA ILE A 262 -9.99 -14.76 3.41
C ILE A 262 -8.75 -15.35 4.08
N TRP A 263 -7.62 -15.28 3.39
CA TRP A 263 -6.30 -15.62 3.92
C TRP A 263 -5.59 -14.35 4.39
N LEU A 264 -4.98 -14.42 5.56
CA LEU A 264 -4.39 -13.30 6.27
C LEU A 264 -2.97 -13.63 6.75
N PRO A 265 -2.06 -12.63 6.81
CA PRO A 265 -0.77 -12.83 7.46
C PRO A 265 -0.98 -13.20 8.95
N PRO A 266 -0.05 -13.91 9.62
CA PRO A 266 1.35 -14.15 9.25
C PRO A 266 1.57 -14.94 7.95
N PHE A 267 2.59 -14.54 7.19
CA PHE A 267 3.06 -15.28 6.03
C PHE A 267 3.62 -16.64 6.41
N ALA A 268 3.64 -17.56 5.44
CA ALA A 268 4.32 -18.84 5.55
C ALA A 268 5.84 -18.65 5.62
N GLU A 269 6.53 -19.69 6.08
CA GLU A 269 7.98 -19.75 6.00
C GLU A 269 8.43 -20.09 4.56
N PRO A 270 9.59 -19.60 4.12
CA PRO A 270 10.51 -18.72 4.84
C PRO A 270 10.18 -17.24 4.60
N ILE A 271 10.61 -16.40 5.54
CA ILE A 271 10.69 -14.95 5.32
C ILE A 271 12.13 -14.52 5.00
N THR A 272 12.30 -13.45 4.24
CA THR A 272 13.63 -12.86 4.01
C THR A 272 14.30 -12.43 5.34
N PRO A 273 15.56 -12.81 5.60
CA PRO A 273 16.29 -12.40 6.81
C PRO A 273 16.68 -10.91 6.82
N GLN A 274 16.45 -10.20 5.71
CA GLN A 274 16.65 -8.77 5.57
C GLN A 274 15.41 -7.98 6.04
N ALA A 275 14.24 -8.60 6.17
CA ALA A 275 13.05 -7.94 6.72
C ALA A 275 13.28 -7.53 8.19
N PRO A 276 12.95 -6.28 8.57
CA PRO A 276 13.05 -5.85 9.96
C PRO A 276 12.03 -6.62 10.83
N PRO A 277 12.46 -7.28 11.92
CA PRO A 277 11.56 -8.06 12.75
C PRO A 277 10.36 -7.26 13.30
N LEU A 278 10.56 -5.97 13.58
CA LEU A 278 9.51 -5.07 14.08
C LEU A 278 8.39 -4.87 13.03
N ILE A 279 8.75 -4.75 11.75
CA ILE A 279 7.81 -4.58 10.65
C ILE A 279 7.08 -5.89 10.37
N SER A 280 7.77 -7.03 10.36
CA SER A 280 7.13 -8.35 10.23
C SER A 280 6.13 -8.61 11.37
N ARG A 281 6.45 -8.19 12.61
CA ARG A 281 5.50 -8.30 13.73
C ARG A 281 4.31 -7.37 13.59
N THR A 282 4.51 -6.17 13.03
CA THR A 282 3.42 -5.24 12.72
C THR A 282 2.44 -5.86 11.72
N VAL A 283 2.95 -6.45 10.63
CA VAL A 283 2.12 -7.17 9.63
C VAL A 283 1.31 -8.31 10.28
N ASN A 284 1.95 -9.12 11.15
CA ASN A 284 1.25 -10.19 11.86
C ASN A 284 0.13 -9.67 12.78
N THR A 285 0.36 -8.54 13.46
CA THR A 285 -0.67 -7.89 14.29
C THR A 285 -1.84 -7.38 13.44
N LEU A 286 -1.57 -6.82 12.26
CA LEU A 286 -2.62 -6.38 11.35
C LEU A 286 -3.47 -7.55 10.86
N GLY A 287 -2.84 -8.67 10.48
CA GLY A 287 -3.57 -9.89 10.09
C GLY A 287 -4.50 -10.40 11.20
N MET A 288 -4.02 -10.47 12.43
CA MET A 288 -4.86 -10.86 13.59
C MET A 288 -5.99 -9.85 13.86
N THR A 289 -5.73 -8.56 13.63
CA THR A 289 -6.73 -7.50 13.79
C THR A 289 -7.86 -7.64 12.79
N ILE A 290 -7.54 -7.95 11.53
CA ILE A 290 -8.52 -8.24 10.48
C ILE A 290 -9.36 -9.46 10.87
N ALA A 291 -8.72 -10.57 11.25
CA ALA A 291 -9.41 -11.81 11.64
C ALA A 291 -10.39 -11.57 12.81
N GLN A 292 -9.94 -10.85 13.85
CA GLN A 292 -10.79 -10.51 14.99
C GLN A 292 -11.99 -9.63 14.59
N MET A 293 -11.78 -8.64 13.72
CA MET A 293 -12.87 -7.78 13.28
C MET A 293 -13.90 -8.53 12.44
N LEU A 294 -13.46 -9.42 11.55
CA LEU A 294 -14.35 -10.29 10.78
C LEU A 294 -15.18 -11.22 11.69
N GLU A 295 -14.54 -11.90 12.64
CA GLU A 295 -15.23 -12.77 13.59
C GLU A 295 -16.26 -12.00 14.42
N SER A 296 -15.93 -10.79 14.89
CA SER A 296 -16.85 -9.94 15.64
C SER A 296 -18.11 -9.53 14.86
N ARG A 297 -18.07 -9.64 13.53
CA ARG A 297 -19.18 -9.36 12.62
C ARG A 297 -19.87 -10.63 12.11
N GLY A 298 -19.48 -11.81 12.61
CA GLY A 298 -20.00 -13.11 12.17
C GLY A 298 -19.51 -13.53 10.78
N MET A 299 -18.45 -12.91 10.27
CA MET A 299 -17.85 -13.18 8.96
C MET A 299 -16.83 -14.31 9.08
N ARG A 300 -17.33 -15.54 8.91
CA ARG A 300 -16.58 -16.80 9.11
C ARG A 300 -15.62 -17.13 7.98
N GLY A 301 -14.62 -17.95 8.28
CA GLY A 301 -13.72 -18.49 7.27
C GLY A 301 -12.45 -17.65 7.02
N ALA A 302 -12.13 -16.72 7.91
CA ALA A 302 -10.81 -16.09 7.94
C ALA A 302 -9.75 -17.08 8.45
N VAL A 303 -8.61 -17.17 7.75
CA VAL A 303 -7.53 -18.12 8.05
C VAL A 303 -6.15 -17.47 8.06
N HIS A 304 -5.25 -18.03 8.86
CA HIS A 304 -3.80 -17.85 8.73
C HIS A 304 -3.18 -19.23 8.48
N MET A 305 -2.69 -19.50 7.26
CA MET A 305 -2.36 -20.89 6.91
C MET A 305 -0.99 -21.36 7.39
N GLY A 306 -0.03 -20.48 7.70
CA GLY A 306 1.35 -20.88 8.07
C GLY A 306 2.12 -21.66 6.98
N THR A 307 1.44 -22.10 5.93
CA THR A 307 1.93 -22.76 4.71
C THR A 307 1.29 -22.07 3.49
N GLY A 308 1.95 -22.11 2.33
CA GLY A 308 1.51 -21.43 1.12
C GLY A 308 2.28 -20.13 0.86
N PHE A 309 1.62 -18.98 0.95
CA PHE A 309 2.19 -17.67 0.61
C PHE A 309 3.33 -17.28 1.56
N ASP A 310 4.57 -17.44 1.10
CA ASP A 310 5.78 -17.07 1.83
C ASP A 310 6.14 -15.59 1.66
N ALA A 311 7.16 -15.16 2.39
CA ALA A 311 7.65 -13.79 2.37
C ALA A 311 9.16 -13.75 2.06
N TRP A 312 9.61 -14.65 1.18
CA TRP A 312 11.01 -14.84 0.79
C TRP A 312 11.39 -13.99 -0.42
N TYR A 313 10.57 -14.03 -1.48
CA TYR A 313 10.87 -13.40 -2.76
C TYR A 313 10.63 -11.89 -2.74
N PRO A 314 11.59 -11.03 -3.16
CA PRO A 314 11.41 -9.58 -3.19
C PRO A 314 10.73 -9.09 -4.46
N GLY A 315 10.23 -9.96 -5.35
CA GLY A 315 9.56 -9.53 -6.58
C GLY A 315 8.10 -9.09 -6.38
N TYR A 316 7.48 -9.43 -5.25
CA TYR A 316 6.14 -8.98 -4.92
C TYR A 316 6.13 -7.47 -4.65
N VAL A 317 5.30 -6.73 -5.40
CA VAL A 317 5.23 -5.27 -5.29
C VAL A 317 4.66 -4.85 -3.94
N ASP A 318 3.84 -5.71 -3.35
CA ASP A 318 3.20 -5.56 -2.05
C ASP A 318 3.99 -6.20 -0.90
N TYR A 319 5.25 -6.61 -1.13
CA TYR A 319 6.13 -7.11 -0.08
C TYR A 319 7.52 -6.47 -0.02
N LEU A 320 8.18 -6.20 -1.17
CA LEU A 320 9.49 -5.52 -1.18
C LEU A 320 9.55 -4.27 -0.29
N PRO A 321 8.48 -3.45 -0.16
CA PRO A 321 8.53 -2.29 0.73
C PRO A 321 8.73 -2.59 2.23
N VAL A 322 8.59 -3.85 2.67
CA VAL A 322 9.03 -4.28 4.02
C VAL A 322 10.52 -4.04 4.25
N LEU A 323 11.34 -4.20 3.21
CA LEU A 323 12.78 -3.89 3.23
C LEU A 323 13.04 -2.38 3.27
N GLN A 324 12.01 -1.58 2.99
CA GLN A 324 11.99 -0.11 3.14
C GLN A 324 11.25 0.31 4.42
N HIS A 325 11.11 -0.60 5.38
CA HIS A 325 10.50 -0.38 6.69
C HIS A 325 9.00 -0.02 6.67
N GLN A 326 8.29 -0.42 5.62
CA GLN A 326 6.83 -0.25 5.50
C GLN A 326 6.14 -1.57 5.87
N ALA A 327 5.05 -1.53 6.62
CA ALA A 327 4.25 -2.72 6.85
C ALA A 327 3.43 -3.03 5.57
N ALA A 328 4.09 -3.63 4.59
CA ALA A 328 3.50 -4.03 3.31
C ALA A 328 3.06 -5.50 3.35
N PHE A 329 1.83 -5.76 2.95
CA PHE A 329 1.26 -7.11 2.92
C PHE A 329 0.04 -7.20 2.00
N TRP A 330 -0.38 -8.43 1.73
CA TRP A 330 -1.59 -8.74 0.99
C TRP A 330 -2.50 -9.71 1.74
N THR A 331 -3.74 -9.80 1.28
CA THR A 331 -4.71 -10.82 1.69
C THR A 331 -5.39 -11.40 0.48
N GLU A 332 -5.70 -12.70 0.52
CA GLU A 332 -6.42 -13.37 -0.56
C GLU A 332 -7.87 -13.58 -0.15
N THR A 333 -8.83 -12.98 -0.85
CA THR A 333 -10.27 -13.15 -0.57
C THR A 333 -10.89 -14.10 -1.59
N ALA A 334 -11.77 -15.00 -1.14
CA ALA A 334 -12.35 -16.00 -2.02
C ALA A 334 -13.08 -15.40 -3.24
N LEU A 335 -12.90 -16.01 -4.40
CA LEU A 335 -13.62 -15.70 -5.64
C LEU A 335 -14.08 -17.02 -6.28
N TYR A 336 -15.30 -17.04 -6.82
CA TYR A 336 -15.68 -18.08 -7.77
C TYR A 336 -15.14 -17.75 -9.16
N ARG A 337 -15.89 -16.96 -9.93
CA ARG A 337 -15.52 -16.46 -11.27
C ARG A 337 -16.24 -15.13 -11.52
N TYR A 338 -15.47 -14.07 -11.77
CA TYR A 338 -16.00 -12.74 -12.06
C TYR A 338 -17.10 -12.31 -11.06
N ALA A 339 -18.23 -11.77 -11.52
CA ALA A 339 -19.38 -11.44 -10.67
C ALA A 339 -20.47 -12.53 -10.63
N THR A 340 -20.16 -13.76 -11.07
CA THR A 340 -21.15 -14.85 -11.09
C THR A 340 -21.23 -15.49 -9.70
N PRO A 341 -22.40 -15.50 -9.04
CA PRO A 341 -22.57 -16.13 -7.74
C PRO A 341 -22.52 -17.65 -7.87
N TYR A 342 -22.01 -18.33 -6.84
CA TYR A 342 -21.94 -19.79 -6.81
C TYR A 342 -22.40 -20.36 -5.48
N LEU A 343 -23.22 -21.41 -5.55
CA LEU A 343 -23.69 -22.15 -4.37
C LEU A 343 -22.74 -23.31 -4.09
N TYR A 344 -21.94 -23.17 -3.04
CA TYR A 344 -21.09 -24.25 -2.57
C TYR A 344 -21.83 -25.15 -1.58
N THR A 345 -21.56 -26.45 -1.68
CA THR A 345 -21.97 -27.48 -0.74
C THR A 345 -20.74 -28.17 -0.16
N LEU A 346 -20.91 -28.97 0.91
CA LEU A 346 -19.80 -29.79 1.42
C LEU A 346 -19.28 -30.82 0.40
N ALA A 347 -20.03 -31.13 -0.66
CA ALA A 347 -19.53 -32.00 -1.72
C ALA A 347 -18.40 -31.34 -2.53
N ASP A 348 -18.42 -30.00 -2.65
CA ASP A 348 -17.38 -29.23 -3.32
C ASP A 348 -16.07 -29.19 -2.52
N TYR A 349 -16.13 -29.44 -1.20
CA TYR A 349 -14.98 -29.34 -0.30
C TYR A 349 -14.00 -30.48 -0.52
N PRO A 350 -12.68 -30.23 -0.41
CA PRO A 350 -11.69 -31.29 -0.27
C PRO A 350 -12.09 -32.23 0.86
N GLU A 351 -11.93 -33.54 0.67
CA GLU A 351 -12.38 -34.56 1.63
C GLU A 351 -11.86 -34.29 3.05
N SER A 352 -10.60 -33.86 3.16
CA SER A 352 -9.94 -33.50 4.43
C SER A 352 -10.49 -32.26 5.14
N ARG A 353 -11.42 -31.52 4.51
CA ARG A 353 -12.01 -30.28 5.05
C ARG A 353 -13.53 -30.37 5.22
N ARG A 354 -14.15 -31.51 4.88
CA ARG A 354 -15.61 -31.72 4.95
C ARG A 354 -16.15 -31.85 6.36
N ASP A 355 -15.31 -32.20 7.32
CA ASP A 355 -15.67 -32.30 8.74
C ASP A 355 -15.79 -30.93 9.43
N LEU A 356 -15.43 -29.83 8.72
CA LEU A 356 -15.50 -28.46 9.21
C LEU A 356 -14.79 -28.29 10.56
N ARG A 357 -13.66 -28.98 10.74
CA ARG A 357 -12.90 -28.92 11.97
C ARG A 357 -12.37 -27.50 12.22
N ALA A 358 -12.67 -26.96 13.40
CA ALA A 358 -12.10 -25.71 13.87
C ALA A 358 -10.61 -25.90 14.23
N GLU A 359 -9.79 -24.91 13.88
CA GLU A 359 -8.34 -24.91 14.12
C GLU A 359 -7.93 -23.60 14.81
N THR A 360 -6.75 -23.56 15.44
CA THR A 360 -6.32 -22.39 16.23
C THR A 360 -6.32 -21.08 15.43
N LEU A 361 -5.94 -21.14 14.15
CA LEU A 361 -5.90 -20.01 13.23
C LEU A 361 -6.99 -20.10 12.13
N TYR A 362 -7.99 -20.96 12.34
CA TYR A 362 -9.20 -21.12 11.53
C TYR A 362 -10.38 -21.54 12.44
N PRO A 363 -10.76 -20.73 13.45
CA PRO A 363 -11.65 -21.17 14.52
C PRO A 363 -13.12 -21.29 14.09
N SER A 364 -13.51 -20.60 13.00
CA SER A 364 -14.87 -20.58 12.47
C SER A 364 -14.91 -21.01 10.99
N PRO A 365 -14.81 -22.32 10.70
CA PRO A 365 -14.85 -22.81 9.32
C PRO A 365 -16.11 -22.37 8.57
N TRP A 366 -15.93 -21.93 7.33
CA TRP A 366 -17.05 -21.63 6.44
C TRP A 366 -17.78 -22.92 6.06
N GLU A 367 -19.10 -22.96 6.21
CA GLU A 367 -19.92 -24.18 6.10
C GLU A 367 -20.47 -24.43 4.69
N GLY A 368 -20.16 -23.55 3.74
CA GLY A 368 -20.74 -23.52 2.41
C GLY A 368 -21.94 -22.59 2.33
N GLY A 369 -22.63 -22.61 1.19
CA GLY A 369 -23.71 -21.68 0.87
C GLY A 369 -23.38 -20.83 -0.34
N TRP A 370 -24.24 -19.85 -0.60
CA TRP A 370 -24.01 -18.88 -1.65
C TRP A 370 -22.77 -18.05 -1.33
N TRP A 371 -21.94 -17.88 -2.36
CA TRP A 371 -20.85 -16.92 -2.37
C TRP A 371 -21.07 -15.98 -3.56
N HIS A 372 -21.37 -14.73 -3.24
CA HIS A 372 -21.58 -13.63 -4.18
C HIS A 372 -20.31 -12.79 -4.30
N LEU A 373 -20.21 -11.99 -5.36
CA LEU A 373 -19.15 -10.99 -5.45
C LEU A 373 -19.23 -9.98 -4.30
N ARG A 374 -20.46 -9.63 -3.89
CA ARG A 374 -20.70 -8.73 -2.76
C ARG A 374 -20.08 -9.24 -1.45
N ASP A 375 -20.10 -10.56 -1.22
CA ASP A 375 -19.48 -11.13 -0.03
C ASP A 375 -17.98 -10.83 -0.01
N ALA A 376 -17.28 -11.10 -1.13
CA ALA A 376 -15.85 -10.78 -1.24
C ALA A 376 -15.57 -9.28 -1.02
N VAL A 377 -16.38 -8.40 -1.62
CA VAL A 377 -16.28 -6.95 -1.44
C VAL A 377 -16.43 -6.54 0.02
N ASP A 378 -17.38 -7.12 0.75
CA ASP A 378 -17.59 -6.82 2.16
C ASP A 378 -16.48 -7.36 3.06
N TYR A 379 -15.89 -8.53 2.77
CA TYR A 379 -14.69 -9.02 3.47
C TYR A 379 -13.51 -8.06 3.30
N MET A 380 -13.23 -7.64 2.06
CA MET A 380 -12.16 -6.69 1.76
C MET A 380 -12.40 -5.35 2.46
N ARG A 381 -13.63 -4.83 2.42
CA ARG A 381 -14.02 -3.59 3.11
C ARG A 381 -13.80 -3.68 4.63
N VAL A 382 -14.22 -4.78 5.26
CA VAL A 382 -13.98 -4.98 6.70
C VAL A 382 -12.50 -5.09 7.02
N GLY A 383 -11.71 -5.77 6.18
CA GLY A 383 -10.26 -5.82 6.30
C GLY A 383 -9.63 -4.42 6.26
N SER A 384 -10.00 -3.60 5.26
CA SER A 384 -9.51 -2.22 5.14
C SER A 384 -9.89 -1.37 6.36
N ILE A 385 -11.14 -1.43 6.82
CA ILE A 385 -11.56 -0.71 8.03
C ILE A 385 -10.82 -1.18 9.28
N ALA A 386 -10.52 -2.48 9.41
CA ALA A 386 -9.76 -3.01 10.53
C ALA A 386 -8.33 -2.44 10.58
N VAL A 387 -7.65 -2.39 9.43
CA VAL A 387 -6.30 -1.81 9.28
C VAL A 387 -6.32 -0.31 9.58
N LEU A 388 -7.27 0.43 9.02
CA LEU A 388 -7.39 1.87 9.23
C LEU A 388 -7.72 2.22 10.68
N ASP A 389 -8.63 1.49 11.32
CA ASP A 389 -8.97 1.67 12.75
C ASP A 389 -7.78 1.38 13.65
N TRP A 390 -7.01 0.33 13.35
CA TRP A 390 -5.78 0.02 14.08
C TRP A 390 -4.73 1.12 13.88
N ALA A 391 -4.51 1.57 12.64
CA ALA A 391 -3.57 2.63 12.34
C ALA A 391 -3.92 3.95 13.06
N ALA A 392 -5.21 4.30 13.12
CA ALA A 392 -5.69 5.49 13.84
C ALA A 392 -5.35 5.44 15.34
N LYS A 393 -5.51 4.25 15.96
CA LYS A 393 -5.28 4.03 17.40
C LYS A 393 -3.80 3.93 17.76
N TYR A 394 -2.98 3.40 16.87
CA TYR A 394 -1.56 3.10 17.12
C TYR A 394 -0.60 3.93 16.23
N ARG A 395 -1.05 5.08 15.72
CA ARG A 395 -0.28 5.92 14.77
C ARG A 395 1.11 6.31 15.28
N GLU A 396 1.24 6.62 16.57
CA GLU A 396 2.54 7.03 17.15
C GLU A 396 3.55 5.88 17.08
N ASP A 397 3.12 4.67 17.45
CA ASP A 397 3.96 3.47 17.35
C ASP A 397 4.28 3.15 15.88
N LEU A 398 3.31 3.24 14.97
CA LEU A 398 3.54 3.02 13.53
C LEU A 398 4.61 3.96 12.97
N LEU A 399 4.47 5.25 13.22
CA LEU A 399 5.38 6.30 12.76
C LEU A 399 6.78 6.12 13.37
N TYR A 400 6.85 5.84 14.66
CA TYR A 400 8.13 5.66 15.35
C TYR A 400 8.81 4.33 14.96
N ASN A 401 8.07 3.24 14.78
CA ASN A 401 8.60 1.95 14.37
C ASN A 401 9.27 2.01 12.98
N ARG A 402 8.75 2.85 12.07
CA ARG A 402 9.39 3.13 10.78
C ARG A 402 10.79 3.73 10.98
N TYR A 403 10.89 4.77 11.82
CA TYR A 403 12.17 5.40 12.17
C TYR A 403 13.14 4.42 12.84
N GLN A 404 12.67 3.67 13.85
CA GLN A 404 13.51 2.72 14.57
C GLN A 404 14.08 1.65 13.65
N SER A 405 13.26 1.11 12.74
CA SER A 405 13.70 0.08 11.79
C SER A 405 14.82 0.60 10.88
N GLY A 406 14.69 1.82 10.35
CA GLY A 406 15.77 2.42 9.54
C GLY A 406 17.03 2.75 10.34
N ARG A 407 16.87 3.27 11.57
CA ARG A 407 17.99 3.57 12.46
C ARG A 407 18.77 2.28 12.79
N ASP A 408 18.04 1.21 13.08
CA ASP A 408 18.61 -0.09 13.43
C ASP A 408 19.27 -0.76 12.21
N ALA A 409 18.73 -0.57 11.00
CA ALA A 409 19.37 -0.99 9.75
C ALA A 409 20.72 -0.28 9.54
N ILE A 410 20.78 1.05 9.70
CA ILE A 410 22.04 1.80 9.66
C ILE A 410 23.04 1.27 10.68
N ALA A 411 22.60 1.04 11.93
CA ALA A 411 23.46 0.53 12.99
C ALA A 411 23.98 -0.89 12.71
N ARG A 412 23.16 -1.75 12.11
CA ARG A 412 23.53 -3.11 11.68
C ARG A 412 24.73 -3.05 10.71
N TYR A 413 24.63 -2.27 9.65
CA TYR A 413 25.68 -2.20 8.62
C TYR A 413 26.92 -1.38 9.01
N ARG A 414 26.88 -0.69 10.16
CA ARG A 414 28.10 -0.12 10.79
C ARG A 414 28.93 -1.15 11.55
N THR A 415 28.34 -2.30 11.90
CA THR A 415 28.95 -3.27 12.82
C THR A 415 29.01 -4.69 12.27
N ARG A 416 28.36 -4.95 11.12
CA ARG A 416 28.31 -6.27 10.50
C ARG A 416 28.42 -6.13 8.97
N PRO A 417 29.09 -7.09 8.31
CA PRO A 417 29.14 -7.14 6.86
C PRO A 417 27.76 -7.50 6.26
N PRO A 418 27.54 -7.17 4.98
CA PRO A 418 28.43 -6.41 4.11
C PRO A 418 28.50 -4.93 4.53
N TYR A 419 29.70 -4.33 4.55
CA TYR A 419 29.88 -2.91 4.88
C TYR A 419 29.73 -2.01 3.66
N ALA A 420 30.04 -2.54 2.48
CA ALA A 420 29.88 -1.88 1.20
C ALA A 420 29.84 -2.90 0.07
N TYR A 421 29.37 -2.45 -1.09
CA TYR A 421 29.60 -3.12 -2.36
C TYR A 421 30.34 -2.18 -3.30
N PHE A 422 31.42 -2.65 -3.93
CA PHE A 422 32.15 -1.96 -4.98
C PHE A 422 31.76 -2.53 -6.34
N ILE A 423 31.33 -1.66 -7.25
CA ILE A 423 30.91 -2.01 -8.61
C ILE A 423 31.86 -1.31 -9.58
N PRO A 424 32.86 -2.02 -10.14
CA PRO A 424 33.78 -1.46 -11.12
C PRO A 424 33.03 -0.97 -12.36
N ARG A 425 33.49 0.13 -12.96
CA ARG A 425 32.98 0.60 -14.27
C ARG A 425 33.37 -0.32 -15.41
N GLU A 426 34.57 -0.89 -15.32
CA GLU A 426 35.04 -1.88 -16.26
C GLU A 426 34.30 -3.21 -15.98
N GLN A 427 33.26 -3.40 -16.77
CA GLN A 427 32.43 -4.60 -16.86
C GLN A 427 32.49 -5.14 -18.29
N ARG A 428 32.03 -6.37 -18.50
CA ARG A 428 31.89 -6.94 -19.84
C ARG A 428 30.90 -6.14 -20.68
N ASP A 429 29.75 -5.81 -20.10
CA ASP A 429 28.78 -4.85 -20.63
C ASP A 429 28.83 -3.59 -19.75
N PRO A 430 29.28 -2.43 -20.28
CA PRO A 430 29.36 -1.20 -19.50
C PRO A 430 27.99 -0.62 -19.12
N MET A 431 26.90 -1.01 -19.78
CA MET A 431 25.54 -0.52 -19.48
C MET A 431 24.84 -1.35 -18.39
N ALA A 432 25.14 -2.64 -18.29
CA ALA A 432 24.57 -3.51 -17.25
C ALA A 432 24.72 -2.99 -15.80
N PRO A 433 25.89 -2.48 -15.34
CA PRO A 433 26.00 -1.91 -13.99
C PRO A 433 25.17 -0.63 -13.83
N VAL A 434 25.00 0.18 -14.89
CA VAL A 434 24.16 1.40 -14.85
C VAL A 434 22.70 1.01 -14.62
N GLU A 435 22.21 0.02 -15.36
CA GLU A 435 20.84 -0.48 -15.22
C GLU A 435 20.56 -1.13 -13.86
N LEU A 436 21.53 -1.85 -13.31
CA LEU A 436 21.47 -2.41 -11.96
C LEU A 436 21.41 -1.28 -10.92
N LEU A 437 22.32 -0.30 -11.01
CA LEU A 437 22.41 0.77 -10.02
C LEU A 437 21.19 1.71 -10.08
N ARG A 438 20.61 1.95 -11.27
CA ARG A 438 19.37 2.73 -11.43
C ARG A 438 18.19 2.11 -10.69
N ARG A 439 17.99 0.80 -10.83
CA ARG A 439 16.93 0.06 -10.14
C ARG A 439 17.09 0.10 -8.61
N LEU A 440 18.33 -0.06 -8.12
CA LEU A 440 18.63 0.08 -6.71
C LEU A 440 18.38 1.51 -6.22
N ALA A 441 18.84 2.52 -6.96
CA ALA A 441 18.66 3.92 -6.63
C ALA A 441 17.19 4.33 -6.58
N PHE A 442 16.39 3.88 -7.53
CA PHE A 442 14.94 4.13 -7.56
C PHE A 442 14.20 3.49 -6.39
N ASN A 443 14.72 2.36 -5.88
CA ASN A 443 14.28 1.76 -4.63
C ASN A 443 14.85 2.45 -3.37
N GLY A 444 15.49 3.61 -3.52
CA GLY A 444 16.00 4.45 -2.44
C GLY A 444 17.44 4.15 -1.99
N VAL A 445 18.15 3.24 -2.66
CA VAL A 445 19.55 2.92 -2.30
C VAL A 445 20.48 4.04 -2.76
N ARG A 446 21.17 4.68 -1.82
CA ARG A 446 22.15 5.73 -2.09
C ARG A 446 23.41 5.14 -2.72
N ILE A 447 23.85 5.73 -3.83
CA ILE A 447 25.04 5.33 -4.60
C ILE A 447 26.12 6.41 -4.48
N HIS A 448 27.36 5.98 -4.35
CA HIS A 448 28.55 6.84 -4.35
C HIS A 448 29.50 6.46 -5.48
N GLU A 449 30.45 7.33 -5.76
CA GLU A 449 31.57 7.11 -6.68
C GLU A 449 32.88 7.46 -5.97
N LEU A 450 33.93 6.66 -6.22
CA LEU A 450 35.27 6.98 -5.76
C LEU A 450 35.89 8.15 -6.54
N THR A 451 36.31 9.19 -5.82
CA THR A 451 37.05 10.35 -6.38
C THR A 451 38.54 10.07 -6.62
N GLY A 452 39.07 8.98 -6.07
CA GLY A 452 40.45 8.53 -6.20
C GLY A 452 40.56 7.01 -6.04
N ALA A 453 41.69 6.42 -6.38
CA ALA A 453 41.90 4.98 -6.18
C ALA A 453 41.93 4.63 -4.68
N VAL A 454 41.26 3.55 -4.31
CA VAL A 454 41.18 3.05 -2.92
C VAL A 454 41.53 1.56 -2.92
N THR A 455 42.46 1.17 -2.04
CA THR A 455 42.71 -0.25 -1.75
C THR A 455 41.93 -0.65 -0.50
N HIS A 456 41.09 -1.68 -0.62
CA HIS A 456 40.30 -2.23 0.47
C HIS A 456 40.32 -3.76 0.38
N GLU A 457 40.55 -4.46 1.50
CA GLU A 457 40.67 -5.94 1.54
C GLU A 457 41.65 -6.52 0.50
N GLY A 458 42.73 -5.79 0.20
CA GLY A 458 43.74 -6.19 -0.78
C GLY A 458 43.32 -5.99 -2.25
N VAL A 459 42.09 -5.53 -2.52
CA VAL A 459 41.61 -5.18 -3.86
C VAL A 459 41.76 -3.67 -4.08
N THR A 460 42.37 -3.27 -5.18
CA THR A 460 42.48 -1.85 -5.55
C THR A 460 41.35 -1.48 -6.50
N HIS A 461 40.48 -0.58 -6.05
CA HIS A 461 39.39 -0.01 -6.80
C HIS A 461 39.83 1.34 -7.40
N PRO A 462 39.82 1.52 -8.73
CA PRO A 462 40.21 2.78 -9.34
C PRO A 462 39.18 3.89 -9.06
N ALA A 463 39.61 5.14 -9.28
CA ALA A 463 38.68 6.28 -9.32
C ALA A 463 37.55 6.01 -10.33
N GLY A 464 36.34 6.45 -10.01
CA GLY A 464 35.14 6.19 -10.79
C GLY A 464 34.38 4.92 -10.40
N THR A 465 34.97 4.00 -9.63
CA THR A 465 34.24 2.83 -9.11
C THR A 465 33.02 3.29 -8.32
N TRP A 466 31.85 2.71 -8.61
CA TRP A 466 30.65 2.97 -7.83
C TRP A 466 30.69 2.18 -6.52
N VAL A 467 30.16 2.78 -5.47
CA VAL A 467 30.16 2.20 -4.12
C VAL A 467 28.79 2.36 -3.50
N ILE A 468 28.21 1.25 -3.05
CA ILE A 468 27.05 1.24 -2.17
C ILE A 468 27.56 1.06 -0.76
N ALA A 469 27.65 2.15 0.01
CA ALA A 469 27.94 2.06 1.44
C ALA A 469 26.69 1.55 2.15
N MET A 470 26.79 0.47 2.93
CA MET A 470 25.63 -0.22 3.46
C MET A 470 25.03 0.44 4.70
N ASP A 471 25.75 1.35 5.35
CA ASP A 471 25.31 2.10 6.54
C ASP A 471 24.28 3.20 6.23
N GLN A 472 23.22 2.78 5.54
CA GLN A 472 22.04 3.54 5.15
C GLN A 472 20.78 2.72 5.48
N GLU A 473 19.66 3.41 5.61
CA GLU A 473 18.37 2.85 6.00
C GLU A 473 17.91 1.74 5.05
N PHE A 474 18.03 1.92 3.73
CA PHE A 474 17.60 0.90 2.75
C PHE A 474 18.71 -0.07 2.33
N GLY A 475 19.76 -0.21 3.16
CA GLY A 475 20.73 -1.28 3.04
C GLY A 475 20.11 -2.69 2.88
N PRO A 476 18.99 -3.03 3.57
CA PRO A 476 18.34 -4.33 3.39
C PRO A 476 17.90 -4.62 1.95
N VAL A 477 17.45 -3.62 1.20
CA VAL A 477 17.11 -3.77 -0.23
C VAL A 477 18.34 -4.14 -1.05
N ALA A 478 19.44 -3.39 -0.87
CA ALA A 478 20.69 -3.67 -1.59
C ALA A 478 21.23 -5.06 -1.26
N GLN A 479 21.25 -5.45 0.01
CA GLN A 479 21.70 -6.78 0.41
C GLN A 479 20.81 -7.88 -0.19
N GLN A 480 19.48 -7.72 -0.10
CA GLN A 480 18.53 -8.72 -0.62
C GLN A 480 18.72 -8.98 -2.13
N LEU A 481 19.10 -7.97 -2.91
CA LEU A 481 19.22 -8.08 -4.37
C LEU A 481 20.64 -8.44 -4.84
N LEU A 482 21.67 -8.09 -4.08
CA LEU A 482 23.07 -8.30 -4.45
C LEU A 482 23.67 -9.60 -3.90
N GLU A 483 23.17 -10.09 -2.76
CA GLU A 483 23.66 -11.31 -2.13
C GLU A 483 23.16 -12.56 -2.89
N VAL A 484 23.92 -13.66 -2.74
CA VAL A 484 23.47 -14.97 -3.21
C VAL A 484 22.42 -15.52 -2.25
N GLN A 485 21.25 -15.88 -2.77
CA GLN A 485 20.20 -16.47 -1.96
C GLN A 485 20.53 -17.93 -1.62
N GLU A 486 20.53 -18.25 -0.33
CA GLU A 486 20.54 -19.61 0.18
C GLU A 486 19.14 -19.95 0.71
N TYR A 487 18.32 -20.59 -0.13
CA TYR A 487 16.98 -21.02 0.28
C TYR A 487 17.08 -22.06 1.40
N PRO A 488 16.37 -21.90 2.52
CA PRO A 488 16.49 -22.80 3.66
C PRO A 488 15.96 -24.20 3.33
N ASP A 489 16.57 -25.21 3.96
CA ASP A 489 16.07 -26.59 3.91
C ASP A 489 14.90 -26.76 4.89
N LEU A 490 13.69 -26.71 4.34
CA LEU A 490 12.43 -26.76 5.10
C LEU A 490 11.86 -28.18 5.24
N ARG A 491 12.67 -29.21 5.02
CA ARG A 491 12.22 -30.60 5.22
C ARG A 491 11.79 -30.83 6.67
N GLU A 492 10.62 -31.42 6.86
CA GLU A 492 10.09 -31.76 8.19
C GLU A 492 10.98 -32.76 8.95
N TYR A 493 11.75 -33.58 8.23
CA TYR A 493 12.72 -34.54 8.78
C TYR A 493 13.87 -34.79 7.79
N PRO A 494 15.05 -35.28 8.24
CA PRO A 494 16.29 -35.32 7.42
C PRO A 494 16.20 -36.01 6.05
N ASP A 495 15.28 -36.97 5.89
CA ASP A 495 15.06 -37.73 4.64
C ASP A 495 13.69 -37.41 3.99
N GLY A 496 13.03 -36.34 4.44
CA GLY A 496 11.75 -35.90 3.90
C GLY A 496 11.87 -35.27 2.51
N PRO A 497 10.77 -35.13 1.78
CA PRO A 497 10.77 -34.36 0.55
C PRO A 497 11.04 -32.88 0.87
N PRO A 498 11.88 -32.17 0.09
CA PRO A 498 12.06 -30.73 0.26
C PRO A 498 10.73 -30.02 0.01
N GLU A 499 10.43 -29.03 0.86
CA GLU A 499 9.35 -28.10 0.59
C GLU A 499 9.77 -27.19 -0.57
N GLN A 500 8.93 -27.11 -1.59
CA GLN A 500 9.20 -26.24 -2.73
C GLN A 500 9.02 -24.78 -2.33
N PRO A 501 9.83 -23.85 -2.85
CA PRO A 501 9.52 -22.43 -2.71
C PRO A 501 8.12 -22.16 -3.26
N TYR A 502 7.39 -21.25 -2.62
CA TYR A 502 6.10 -20.81 -3.15
C TYR A 502 6.26 -20.23 -4.57
N ASP A 503 7.39 -19.57 -4.83
CA ASP A 503 7.63 -18.87 -6.08
C ASP A 503 9.07 -19.02 -6.60
N ALA A 504 10.03 -18.29 -6.00
CA ALA A 504 11.42 -18.26 -6.45
C ALA A 504 12.39 -18.62 -5.32
N ALA A 505 13.34 -19.52 -5.61
CA ALA A 505 14.41 -19.86 -4.66
C ALA A 505 15.57 -18.85 -4.66
N GLY A 506 15.78 -18.09 -5.74
CA GLY A 506 16.87 -17.11 -5.84
C GLY A 506 16.77 -16.19 -7.06
N TRP A 507 17.40 -15.01 -6.96
CA TRP A 507 17.27 -13.93 -7.95
C TRP A 507 18.53 -13.05 -8.09
N THR A 508 19.67 -13.45 -7.50
CA THR A 508 20.92 -12.68 -7.41
C THR A 508 21.19 -11.81 -8.63
N LEU A 509 20.91 -10.51 -8.47
CA LEU A 509 20.83 -9.58 -9.59
C LEU A 509 22.16 -9.41 -10.33
N PRO A 510 23.33 -9.40 -9.63
CA PRO A 510 24.63 -9.41 -10.29
C PRO A 510 24.82 -10.59 -11.28
N TYR A 511 24.26 -11.76 -10.98
CA TYR A 511 24.36 -12.93 -11.86
C TYR A 511 23.40 -12.85 -13.04
N GLN A 512 22.18 -12.36 -12.80
CA GLN A 512 21.19 -12.17 -13.86
C GLN A 512 21.64 -11.13 -14.90
N MET A 513 22.37 -10.11 -14.46
CA MET A 513 22.81 -8.99 -15.30
C MET A 513 24.27 -9.07 -15.76
N ASP A 514 24.99 -10.15 -15.44
CA ASP A 514 26.44 -10.31 -15.72
C ASP A 514 27.29 -9.12 -15.20
N VAL A 515 26.96 -8.62 -14.00
CA VAL A 515 27.64 -7.50 -13.34
C VAL A 515 28.55 -8.01 -12.24
N ARG A 516 29.85 -7.72 -12.33
CA ARG A 516 30.79 -7.98 -11.24
C ARG A 516 30.56 -7.00 -10.10
N VAL A 517 30.26 -7.54 -8.93
CA VAL A 517 30.14 -6.80 -7.66
C VAL A 517 31.15 -7.38 -6.67
N VAL A 518 31.88 -6.51 -5.97
CA VAL A 518 32.84 -6.90 -4.93
C VAL A 518 32.29 -6.48 -3.58
N GLU A 519 31.94 -7.45 -2.75
CA GLU A 519 31.50 -7.23 -1.37
C GLU A 519 32.68 -6.84 -0.47
N ALA A 520 32.47 -5.85 0.40
CA ALA A 520 33.36 -5.50 1.49
C ALA A 520 32.88 -6.15 2.80
N ARG A 521 33.71 -7.03 3.36
CA ARG A 521 33.47 -7.76 4.61
C ARG A 521 34.08 -7.07 5.83
N GLU A 522 34.92 -6.05 5.64
CA GLU A 522 35.54 -5.20 6.65
C GLU A 522 35.01 -3.76 6.56
N PRO A 523 35.02 -2.99 7.67
CA PRO A 523 34.59 -1.60 7.64
C PRO A 523 35.43 -0.74 6.68
N LEU A 524 34.77 0.12 5.89
CA LEU A 524 35.46 1.11 5.05
C LEU A 524 36.38 1.99 5.90
N SER A 525 37.65 2.10 5.50
CA SER A 525 38.64 2.96 6.16
C SER A 525 38.24 4.44 6.07
N GLY A 526 38.76 5.29 6.95
CA GLY A 526 38.52 6.74 6.89
C GLY A 526 38.94 7.36 5.54
N ALA A 527 40.01 6.85 4.93
CA ALA A 527 40.45 7.25 3.60
C ALA A 527 39.46 6.82 2.51
N ALA A 528 38.96 5.57 2.57
CA ALA A 528 37.95 5.09 1.64
C ALA A 528 36.66 5.92 1.72
N ARG A 529 36.19 6.21 2.94
CA ARG A 529 35.00 7.05 3.17
C ARG A 529 35.19 8.48 2.67
N SER A 530 36.37 9.07 2.87
CA SER A 530 36.68 10.42 2.40
C SER A 530 36.75 10.52 0.87
N ALA A 531 37.00 9.38 0.19
CA ALA A 531 37.00 9.32 -1.27
C ALA A 531 35.60 9.17 -1.88
N LEU A 532 34.56 8.87 -1.09
CA LEU A 532 33.19 8.73 -1.56
C LEU A 532 32.57 10.08 -1.90
N ARG A 533 32.07 10.21 -3.12
CA ARG A 533 31.21 11.31 -3.55
C ARG A 533 29.85 10.75 -3.90
N ALA A 534 28.79 11.29 -3.30
CA ALA A 534 27.42 10.87 -3.64
C ALA A 534 27.13 11.13 -5.13
N VAL A 535 26.55 10.13 -5.80
CA VAL A 535 26.05 10.27 -7.18
C VAL A 535 24.72 11.02 -7.12
N ARG A 536 24.59 12.07 -7.93
CA ARG A 536 23.38 12.90 -8.05
C ARG A 536 23.26 13.44 -9.47
N GLY A 537 22.03 13.54 -9.97
CA GLY A 537 21.64 14.19 -11.21
C GLY A 537 20.52 15.21 -10.99
N GLU A 538 20.11 15.87 -12.06
CA GLU A 538 18.92 16.73 -12.07
C GLU A 538 17.71 15.84 -12.37
N ALA A 539 16.83 15.68 -11.39
CA ALA A 539 15.62 14.89 -11.56
C ALA A 539 14.59 15.64 -12.41
N VAL A 540 13.91 14.91 -13.28
CA VAL A 540 12.81 15.44 -14.08
C VAL A 540 11.51 15.35 -13.29
N ALA A 541 10.63 16.33 -13.46
CA ALA A 541 9.30 16.25 -12.86
C ALA A 541 8.54 15.06 -13.46
N TRP A 542 7.91 14.24 -12.62
CA TRP A 542 7.22 13.01 -13.06
C TRP A 542 6.06 13.24 -14.03
N ASN A 543 5.53 14.47 -14.07
CA ASN A 543 4.47 14.91 -14.97
C ASN A 543 4.99 15.75 -16.15
N ALA A 544 6.31 15.85 -16.33
CA ALA A 544 6.88 16.51 -17.49
C ALA A 544 6.64 15.66 -18.74
N ASP A 545 6.34 16.33 -19.85
CA ASP A 545 6.24 15.70 -21.17
C ASP A 545 7.64 15.60 -21.79
N THR A 546 8.49 14.80 -21.16
CA THR A 546 9.86 14.52 -21.59
C THR A 546 10.01 13.03 -21.88
N PRO A 547 10.59 12.64 -23.03
CA PRO A 547 10.96 11.25 -23.27
C PRO A 547 11.86 10.76 -22.15
N ASP A 548 11.67 9.50 -21.72
CA ASP A 548 12.60 8.84 -20.80
C ASP A 548 14.02 8.93 -21.39
N ALA A 549 14.98 9.35 -20.56
CA ALA A 549 16.38 9.45 -20.95
C ALA A 549 16.95 8.09 -21.41
N ALA A 550 16.29 6.98 -21.06
CA ALA A 550 16.61 5.61 -21.49
C ALA A 550 15.54 5.03 -22.45
N PRO A 551 15.55 5.38 -23.76
CA PRO A 551 14.51 4.96 -24.70
C PRO A 551 14.49 3.45 -25.02
N PHE A 552 15.44 2.68 -24.47
CA PHE A 552 15.47 1.22 -24.56
C PHE A 552 14.66 0.54 -23.44
N ASP A 553 14.19 1.29 -22.45
CA ASP A 553 13.24 0.78 -21.46
C ASP A 553 11.92 0.40 -22.14
N MET A 554 11.37 -0.75 -21.78
CA MET A 554 10.24 -1.38 -22.45
C MET A 554 8.96 -0.50 -22.49
N ALA A 555 8.87 0.52 -21.64
CA ALA A 555 7.78 1.49 -21.63
C ALA A 555 8.30 2.93 -21.39
N ALA A 556 7.85 3.88 -22.21
CA ALA A 556 8.04 5.32 -21.99
C ALA A 556 7.04 5.84 -20.94
N GLY A 557 7.43 6.80 -20.10
CA GLY A 557 6.59 7.38 -19.05
C GLY A 557 7.40 7.78 -17.81
N VAL A 558 6.81 7.76 -16.61
CA VAL A 558 7.50 8.00 -15.34
C VAL A 558 8.76 7.13 -15.27
N GLY A 559 9.92 7.76 -15.42
CA GLY A 559 11.20 7.11 -15.59
C GLY A 559 12.05 7.08 -14.33
N PHE A 560 13.18 6.38 -14.43
CA PHE A 560 14.24 6.38 -13.40
C PHE A 560 14.81 7.79 -13.16
N ASP A 561 14.71 8.67 -14.14
CA ASP A 561 15.13 10.08 -14.10
C ASP A 561 14.28 10.98 -13.20
N THR A 562 13.16 10.47 -12.66
CA THR A 562 12.35 11.19 -11.68
C THR A 562 12.93 11.15 -10.26
N ASP A 563 13.92 10.29 -10.02
CA ASP A 563 14.68 10.25 -8.76
C ASP A 563 16.07 10.90 -8.92
N PRO A 564 16.50 11.80 -8.02
CA PRO A 564 17.78 12.51 -8.15
C PRO A 564 19.02 11.62 -8.12
N VAL A 565 18.99 10.47 -7.42
CA VAL A 565 20.13 9.55 -7.38
C VAL A 565 20.16 8.75 -8.67
N ALA A 566 19.02 8.16 -9.07
CA ALA A 566 18.91 7.37 -10.30
C ALA A 566 19.18 8.21 -11.56
N ALA A 567 18.72 9.47 -11.62
CA ALA A 567 19.03 10.42 -12.68
C ALA A 567 20.53 10.75 -12.80
N GLY A 568 21.29 10.59 -11.70
CA GLY A 568 22.75 10.79 -11.69
C GLY A 568 23.55 9.60 -12.24
N ILE A 569 22.89 8.48 -12.51
CA ILE A 569 23.52 7.27 -13.03
C ILE A 569 23.33 7.27 -14.55
N LEU A 570 24.41 7.60 -15.27
CA LEU A 570 24.45 7.76 -16.72
C LEU A 570 25.53 6.88 -17.35
#